data_AF-A0AA37I6K1-F1
#
_entry.id   AF-A0AA37I6K1-F1
#
_cell.length_a   1.000
_cell.length_b   1.000
_cell.length_c   1.000
_cell.angle_alpha   90.00
_cell.angle_beta   90.00
_cell.angle_gamma   90.00
#
_symmetry.space_group_name_H-M   'P 1'
#
loop_
_entity.id
_entity.type
_entity.pdbx_description
1 polymer ?
#
loop_
_entity_poly.entity_id
_entity_poly.type
_entity_poly.pdbx_seq_one_letter_code
_entity_poly.pdbx_strand_id
1 'polypeptide(L)'
;MATPSIDAPGRELADGGYGATIITVKAARDHERAESIRDLVDAHRRLQGSVLRFLSLFDDARTNAVVDAREPLEVLVGMLEKKARAAGFARMRELCAAAQEARVAARQREWLFFDSFGTDVPALRAAASALERLDATLVGLCVEHVLRANAMPGAKTRIRRG
;
A
#
# COMPACT_ATOMS: atom_id res chain seq x y z
N MET A 1 53.43 65.57 -35.94
CA MET A 1 52.00 65.56 -35.57
C MET A 1 51.66 64.19 -35.02
N ALA A 2 50.96 64.15 -33.89
CA ALA A 2 50.81 63.01 -32.99
C ALA A 2 49.64 62.08 -33.35
N THR A 3 49.76 60.79 -33.02
CA THR A 3 48.64 59.89 -32.63
C THR A 3 48.33 60.12 -31.13
N PRO A 4 47.21 59.67 -30.51
CA PRO A 4 46.22 58.63 -30.91
C PRO A 4 44.73 59.00 -30.59
N SER A 5 43.75 58.11 -30.83
CA SER A 5 42.71 57.74 -29.84
C SER A 5 41.70 56.71 -30.39
N ILE A 6 41.35 55.77 -29.52
CA ILE A 6 40.28 54.76 -29.63
C ILE A 6 38.96 55.45 -29.23
N ASP A 7 37.84 55.24 -29.96
CA ASP A 7 36.54 54.92 -29.34
C ASP A 7 35.49 54.39 -30.34
N ALA A 8 34.59 53.57 -29.82
CA ALA A 8 33.58 52.75 -30.49
C ALA A 8 32.37 53.53 -31.06
N PRO A 9 31.59 52.96 -31.99
CA PRO A 9 30.20 53.37 -32.15
C PRO A 9 29.31 52.58 -31.16
N GLY A 10 28.70 53.35 -30.27
CA GLY A 10 27.55 53.08 -29.41
C GLY A 10 26.93 51.68 -29.46
N ARG A 11 27.16 50.90 -28.40
CA ARG A 11 26.15 49.95 -27.93
C ARG A 11 25.09 50.75 -27.18
N GLU A 12 23.98 51.03 -27.87
CA GLU A 12 22.73 51.39 -27.23
C GLU A 12 22.41 50.34 -26.16
N LEU A 13 22.24 50.84 -24.94
CA LEU A 13 21.63 50.14 -23.81
C LEU A 13 20.16 49.88 -24.16
N ALA A 14 19.90 48.76 -24.84
CA ALA A 14 18.59 48.13 -24.80
C ALA A 14 18.51 47.27 -23.54
N ASP A 15 17.88 47.88 -22.54
CA ASP A 15 17.22 47.26 -21.41
C ASP A 15 16.55 45.92 -21.77
N GLY A 16 16.71 44.93 -20.90
CA GLY A 16 16.24 43.57 -21.14
C GLY A 16 17.17 42.51 -20.56
N GLY A 17 17.66 42.72 -19.34
CA GLY A 17 18.33 41.66 -18.59
C GLY A 17 17.36 40.50 -18.43
N TYR A 18 17.56 39.43 -19.19
CA TYR A 18 16.90 38.15 -18.96
C TYR A 18 17.38 37.61 -17.61
N GLY A 19 16.70 38.02 -16.54
CA GLY A 19 16.77 37.37 -15.25
C GLY A 19 16.29 35.93 -15.44
N ALA A 20 17.24 35.02 -15.63
CA ALA A 20 16.95 33.59 -15.69
C ALA A 20 16.47 33.15 -14.31
N THR A 21 15.16 33.10 -14.11
CA THR A 21 14.56 32.43 -12.96
C THR A 21 14.77 30.93 -13.13
N ILE A 22 15.80 30.39 -12.48
CA ILE A 22 16.03 28.93 -12.41
C ILE A 22 14.94 28.35 -11.49
N ILE A 23 13.92 27.73 -12.07
CA ILE A 23 12.87 27.00 -11.31
C ILE A 23 13.27 25.52 -11.26
N THR A 24 14.09 25.14 -10.27
CA THR A 24 14.48 23.73 -10.03
C THR A 24 13.58 22.99 -9.03
N VAL A 25 12.38 23.49 -8.74
CA VAL A 25 11.51 22.92 -7.69
C VAL A 25 10.62 21.77 -8.18
N LYS A 26 10.42 21.62 -9.50
CA LYS A 26 9.49 20.63 -10.05
C LYS A 26 10.00 19.18 -9.97
N ALA A 27 11.28 18.96 -10.26
CA ALA A 27 11.85 17.61 -10.29
C ALA A 27 11.90 16.93 -8.91
N ALA A 28 12.20 17.67 -7.84
CA ALA A 28 12.22 17.12 -6.48
C ALA A 28 10.82 16.75 -5.98
N ARG A 29 9.82 17.61 -6.23
CA ARG A 29 8.41 17.33 -5.89
C ARG A 29 7.85 16.14 -6.67
N ASP A 30 8.20 16.02 -7.94
CA ASP A 30 7.81 14.88 -8.78
C ASP A 30 8.47 13.57 -8.28
N HIS A 31 9.68 13.64 -7.73
CA HIS A 31 10.38 12.50 -7.14
C HIS A 31 9.75 12.02 -5.83
N GLU A 32 9.52 12.91 -4.86
CA GLU A 32 8.86 12.58 -3.58
C GLU A 32 7.44 12.02 -3.79
N ARG A 33 6.75 12.56 -4.79
CA ARG A 33 5.45 12.05 -5.24
C ARG A 33 5.58 10.64 -5.80
N ALA A 34 6.54 10.39 -6.69
CA ALA A 34 6.75 9.06 -7.25
C ALA A 34 7.14 8.02 -6.18
N GLU A 35 7.91 8.43 -5.17
CA GLU A 35 8.19 7.61 -3.97
C GLU A 35 6.92 7.29 -3.20
N SER A 36 6.11 8.30 -2.88
CA SER A 36 4.88 8.11 -2.11
C SER A 36 3.86 7.22 -2.83
N ILE A 37 3.79 7.29 -4.17
CA ILE A 37 2.98 6.38 -4.99
C ILE A 37 3.54 4.96 -4.92
N ARG A 38 4.86 4.77 -5.00
CA ARG A 38 5.50 3.45 -4.85
C ARG A 38 5.20 2.84 -3.50
N ASP A 39 5.39 3.60 -2.42
CA ASP A 39 5.14 3.14 -1.05
C ASP A 39 3.68 2.70 -0.86
N LEU A 40 2.73 3.48 -1.40
CA LEU A 40 1.31 3.12 -1.38
C LEU A 40 1.03 1.82 -2.13
N VAL A 41 1.57 1.67 -3.35
CA VAL A 41 1.40 0.46 -4.17
C VAL A 41 2.02 -0.74 -3.48
N ASP A 42 3.21 -0.59 -2.90
CA ASP A 42 3.92 -1.66 -2.19
C ASP A 42 3.19 -2.07 -0.90
N ALA A 43 2.66 -1.11 -0.14
CA ALA A 43 1.80 -1.39 1.02
C ALA A 43 0.54 -2.18 0.63
N HIS A 44 -0.07 -1.82 -0.52
CA HIS A 44 -1.22 -2.57 -1.04
C HIS A 44 -0.85 -4.00 -1.47
N ARG A 45 0.25 -4.16 -2.22
CA ARG A 45 0.76 -5.48 -2.63
C ARG A 45 1.10 -6.35 -1.42
N ARG A 46 1.70 -5.76 -0.40
CA ARG A 46 2.03 -6.44 0.86
C ARG A 46 0.78 -6.93 1.58
N LEU A 47 -0.22 -6.05 1.75
CA LEU A 47 -1.51 -6.39 2.35
C LEU A 47 -2.20 -7.52 1.58
N GLN A 48 -2.28 -7.42 0.26
CA GLN A 48 -2.86 -8.45 -0.60
C GLN A 48 -2.12 -9.78 -0.46
N GLY A 49 -0.78 -9.76 -0.45
CA GLY A 49 0.04 -10.93 -0.22
C GLY A 49 -0.18 -11.57 1.15
N SER A 50 -0.37 -10.77 2.20
CA SER A 50 -0.73 -11.26 3.53
C SER A 50 -2.11 -11.94 3.54
N VAL A 51 -3.12 -11.32 2.94
CA VAL A 51 -4.46 -11.91 2.82
C VAL A 51 -4.43 -13.24 2.07
N LEU A 52 -3.70 -13.33 0.96
CA LEU A 52 -3.53 -14.58 0.21
C LEU A 52 -2.88 -15.67 1.07
N ARG A 53 -1.80 -15.34 1.78
CA ARG A 53 -1.17 -16.29 2.72
C ARG A 53 -2.15 -16.77 3.79
N PHE A 54 -2.99 -15.89 4.34
CA PHE A 54 -3.99 -16.27 5.34
C PHE A 54 -5.09 -17.13 4.76
N LEU A 55 -5.55 -16.83 3.55
CA LEU A 55 -6.51 -17.69 2.83
C LEU A 55 -5.96 -19.11 2.67
N SER A 56 -4.67 -19.24 2.33
CA SER A 56 -4.00 -20.54 2.25
C SER A 56 -3.87 -21.25 3.60
N LEU A 57 -3.81 -20.53 4.73
CA LEU A 57 -3.82 -21.14 6.06
C LEU A 57 -5.19 -21.74 6.42
N PHE A 58 -6.28 -21.18 5.88
CA PHE A 58 -7.62 -21.70 6.10
C PHE A 58 -8.06 -22.75 5.08
N ASP A 59 -7.36 -22.85 3.94
CA ASP A 59 -7.56 -23.95 3.01
C ASP A 59 -6.94 -25.22 3.58
N ASP A 60 -7.81 -26.11 4.09
CA ASP A 60 -7.41 -27.50 4.29
C ASP A 60 -6.86 -28.05 2.97
N ALA A 61 -5.77 -28.82 3.02
CA ALA A 61 -5.09 -29.42 1.86
C ALA A 61 -6.01 -30.26 0.91
N ARG A 62 -7.29 -30.41 1.24
CA ARG A 62 -8.33 -31.10 0.44
C ARG A 62 -9.11 -30.18 -0.50
N THR A 63 -9.15 -28.88 -0.26
CA THR A 63 -9.88 -27.90 -1.10
C THR A 63 -8.89 -26.89 -1.65
N ASN A 64 -8.08 -27.32 -2.61
CA ASN A 64 -7.20 -26.43 -3.38
C ASN A 64 -8.05 -25.56 -4.33
N ALA A 65 -8.85 -24.66 -3.78
CA ALA A 65 -9.28 -23.50 -4.53
C ALA A 65 -8.03 -22.61 -4.68
N VAL A 66 -7.40 -22.66 -5.86
CA VAL A 66 -6.30 -21.74 -6.18
C VAL A 66 -6.89 -20.34 -6.14
N VAL A 67 -6.69 -19.64 -5.03
CA VAL A 67 -7.07 -18.23 -4.93
C VAL A 67 -6.14 -17.47 -5.87
N ASP A 68 -6.70 -16.97 -6.97
CA ASP A 68 -5.92 -16.21 -7.94
C ASP A 68 -5.49 -14.88 -7.29
N ALA A 69 -4.20 -14.58 -7.37
CA ALA A 69 -3.66 -13.29 -6.97
C ALA A 69 -4.21 -12.13 -7.82
N ARG A 70 -4.90 -12.42 -8.92
CA ARG A 70 -5.59 -11.42 -9.75
C ARG A 70 -6.91 -10.92 -9.17
N GLU A 71 -7.50 -11.61 -8.20
CA GLU A 71 -8.74 -11.17 -7.56
C GLU A 71 -8.56 -9.83 -6.83
N PRO A 72 -9.55 -8.93 -6.88
CA PRO A 72 -9.47 -7.65 -6.18
C PRO A 72 -9.45 -7.86 -4.67
N LEU A 73 -8.72 -6.99 -3.95
CA LEU A 73 -8.54 -7.10 -2.51
C LEU A 73 -9.87 -7.21 -1.74
N GLU A 74 -10.91 -6.54 -2.19
CA GLU A 74 -12.25 -6.61 -1.60
C GLU A 74 -12.83 -8.03 -1.60
N VAL A 75 -12.65 -8.76 -2.70
CA VAL A 75 -13.10 -10.13 -2.88
C VAL A 75 -12.25 -11.07 -2.02
N LEU A 76 -10.92 -10.90 -2.03
CA LEU A 76 -10.00 -11.66 -1.20
C LEU A 76 -10.34 -11.55 0.29
N VAL A 77 -10.61 -10.33 0.77
CA VAL A 77 -10.97 -10.07 2.15
C VAL A 77 -12.36 -10.64 2.50
N GLY A 78 -13.33 -10.61 1.57
CA GLY A 78 -14.62 -11.29 1.75
C GLY A 78 -14.50 -12.80 1.83
N MET A 79 -13.58 -13.41 1.06
CA MET A 79 -13.26 -14.83 1.22
C MET A 79 -12.60 -15.11 2.56
N LEU A 80 -11.73 -14.22 3.03
CA LEU A 80 -11.02 -14.37 4.30
C LEU A 80 -11.99 -14.43 5.47
N GLU A 81 -12.97 -13.53 5.53
CA GLU A 81 -14.00 -13.54 6.57
C GLU A 81 -14.82 -14.84 6.57
N LYS A 82 -15.20 -15.34 5.39
CA LYS A 82 -15.96 -16.60 5.25
C LYS A 82 -15.15 -17.78 5.75
N LYS A 83 -13.90 -17.91 5.31
CA LYS A 83 -13.01 -19.00 5.71
C LYS A 83 -12.64 -18.95 7.19
N ALA A 84 -12.32 -17.77 7.71
CA ALA A 84 -12.04 -17.58 9.14
C ALA A 84 -13.26 -17.95 10.00
N ARG A 85 -14.49 -17.66 9.54
CA ARG A 85 -15.70 -18.06 10.25
C ARG A 85 -15.88 -19.57 10.28
N ALA A 86 -15.66 -20.25 9.15
CA ALA A 86 -15.69 -21.70 9.09
C ALA A 86 -14.62 -22.34 10.00
N ALA A 87 -13.44 -21.71 10.10
CA ALA A 87 -12.34 -22.15 10.96
C ALA A 87 -12.51 -21.83 12.46
N GLY A 88 -13.62 -21.19 12.87
CA GLY A 88 -13.86 -20.85 14.28
C GLY A 88 -12.90 -19.77 14.81
N PHE A 89 -12.55 -18.79 13.98
CA PHE A 89 -11.63 -17.71 14.36
C PHE A 89 -12.14 -16.92 15.57
N ALA A 90 -11.39 -16.97 16.68
CA ALA A 90 -11.83 -16.46 17.98
C ALA A 90 -12.14 -14.95 17.98
N ARG A 91 -11.34 -14.15 17.26
CA ARG A 91 -11.42 -12.68 17.24
C ARG A 91 -12.17 -12.17 16.02
N MET A 92 -13.31 -12.80 15.69
CA MET A 92 -14.08 -12.52 14.46
C MET A 92 -14.49 -11.05 14.32
N ARG A 93 -14.85 -10.39 15.43
CA ARG A 93 -15.27 -8.98 15.40
C ARG A 93 -14.14 -8.06 14.93
N GLU A 94 -12.94 -8.25 15.46
CA GLU A 94 -11.78 -7.46 15.04
C GLU A 94 -11.34 -7.80 13.62
N LEU A 95 -11.44 -9.07 13.21
CA LEU A 95 -11.18 -9.46 11.83
C LEU A 95 -12.15 -8.79 10.86
N CYS A 96 -13.44 -8.76 11.16
CA CYS A 96 -14.45 -8.09 10.32
C CYS A 96 -14.23 -6.57 10.26
N ALA A 97 -13.82 -5.94 11.36
CA ALA A 97 -13.49 -4.51 11.36
C ALA A 97 -12.28 -4.22 10.45
N ALA A 98 -11.19 -4.98 10.59
CA ALA A 98 -10.01 -4.86 9.73
C ALA A 98 -10.35 -5.18 8.26
N ALA A 99 -11.19 -6.18 8.01
CA ALA A 99 -11.67 -6.52 6.68
C ALA A 99 -12.46 -5.37 6.04
N GLN A 100 -13.31 -4.70 6.82
CA GLN A 100 -14.06 -3.56 6.33
C GLN A 100 -13.13 -2.37 6.03
N GLU A 101 -12.16 -2.09 6.88
CA GLU A 101 -11.13 -1.07 6.62
C GLU A 101 -10.33 -1.38 5.35
N ALA A 102 -9.99 -2.65 5.13
CA ALA A 102 -9.31 -3.10 3.92
C ALA A 102 -10.12 -2.84 2.65
N ARG A 103 -11.43 -3.07 2.70
CA ARG A 103 -12.33 -2.77 1.57
C ARG A 103 -12.42 -1.29 1.29
N VAL A 104 -12.51 -0.47 2.33
CA VAL A 104 -12.54 1.00 2.18
C VAL A 104 -11.23 1.48 1.54
N ALA A 105 -10.10 0.99 2.01
CA ALA A 105 -8.79 1.35 1.46
C ALA A 105 -8.58 0.82 0.02
N ALA A 106 -9.11 -0.38 -0.28
CA ALA A 106 -9.08 -0.93 -1.64
C ALA A 106 -9.88 -0.06 -2.62
N ARG A 107 -11.08 0.37 -2.24
CA ARG A 107 -11.87 1.32 -3.05
C ARG A 107 -11.12 2.61 -3.26
N GLN A 108 -10.57 3.20 -2.19
CA GLN A 108 -9.82 4.46 -2.28
C GLN A 108 -8.73 4.40 -3.36
N ARG A 109 -7.99 3.30 -3.48
CA ARG A 109 -7.00 3.10 -4.55
C ARG A 109 -7.58 3.32 -5.94
N GLU A 110 -8.77 2.81 -6.23
CA GLU A 110 -9.40 3.00 -7.55
C GLU A 110 -9.65 4.48 -7.83
N TRP A 111 -10.07 5.27 -6.82
CA TRP A 111 -10.26 6.72 -6.97
C TRP A 111 -8.93 7.50 -7.08
N LEU A 112 -7.86 7.03 -6.43
CA LEU A 112 -6.53 7.67 -6.44
C LEU A 112 -5.90 7.72 -7.84
N PHE A 113 -6.26 6.80 -8.74
CA PHE A 113 -5.78 6.80 -10.12
C PHE A 113 -6.64 7.64 -11.07
N PHE A 114 -7.80 8.15 -10.63
CA PHE A 114 -8.75 8.91 -11.45
C PHE A 114 -8.85 10.41 -11.10
N ASP A 115 -8.39 10.88 -9.93
CA ASP A 115 -8.54 12.27 -9.48
C ASP A 115 -7.21 12.97 -9.07
N SER A 116 -7.26 14.30 -8.92
CA SER A 116 -6.21 15.25 -8.53
C SER A 116 -5.50 14.92 -7.21
N PHE A 117 -5.98 13.93 -6.46
CA PHE A 117 -5.37 13.41 -5.23
C PHE A 117 -3.93 12.90 -5.44
N GLY A 118 -3.60 12.49 -6.66
CA GLY A 118 -2.22 12.18 -7.04
C GLY A 118 -1.25 13.35 -6.80
N THR A 119 -1.71 14.57 -6.54
CA THR A 119 -0.86 15.74 -6.25
C THR A 119 -0.61 15.98 -4.75
N ASP A 120 -1.35 15.32 -3.86
CA ASP A 120 -1.23 15.49 -2.39
C ASP A 120 -0.33 14.40 -1.77
N VAL A 121 0.97 14.72 -1.68
CA VAL A 121 2.00 13.83 -1.13
C VAL A 121 1.74 13.45 0.34
N PRO A 122 1.40 14.37 1.27
CA PRO A 122 0.99 14.01 2.63
C PRO A 122 -0.15 12.99 2.68
N ALA A 123 -1.18 13.16 1.84
CA ALA A 123 -2.31 12.25 1.82
C ALA A 123 -1.94 10.86 1.29
N LEU A 124 -1.06 10.78 0.27
CA LEU A 124 -0.51 9.51 -0.21
C LEU A 124 0.26 8.75 0.89
N ARG A 125 1.11 9.46 1.63
CA ARG A 125 1.87 8.87 2.75
C ARG A 125 0.95 8.39 3.86
N ALA A 126 -0.06 9.17 4.23
CA ALA A 126 -1.04 8.78 5.24
C ALA A 126 -1.83 7.53 4.83
N ALA A 127 -2.20 7.41 3.55
CA ALA A 127 -2.86 6.24 3.00
C ALA A 127 -1.94 5.00 3.03
N ALA A 128 -0.66 5.14 2.65
CA ALA A 128 0.32 4.07 2.73
C ALA A 128 0.49 3.56 4.18
N SER A 129 0.70 4.46 5.15
CA SER A 129 0.81 4.10 6.56
C SER A 129 -0.49 3.49 7.13
N ALA A 130 -1.66 3.86 6.61
CA ALA A 130 -2.91 3.22 6.99
C ALA A 130 -2.96 1.75 6.52
N LEU A 131 -2.55 1.49 5.27
CA LEU A 131 -2.46 0.13 4.73
C LEU A 131 -1.44 -0.73 5.51
N GLU A 132 -0.29 -0.16 5.88
CA GLU A 132 0.73 -0.88 6.67
C GLU A 132 0.23 -1.24 8.07
N ARG A 133 -0.45 -0.31 8.76
CA ARG A 133 -1.05 -0.58 10.07
C ARG A 133 -2.13 -1.66 9.99
N LEU A 134 -2.90 -1.63 8.91
CA LEU A 134 -3.92 -2.63 8.65
C LEU A 134 -3.31 -4.00 8.35
N ASP A 135 -2.25 -4.08 7.54
CA ASP A 135 -1.48 -5.31 7.30
C ASP A 135 -0.96 -5.89 8.63
N ALA A 136 -0.32 -5.06 9.46
CA ALA A 136 0.18 -5.47 10.76
C ALA A 136 -0.94 -5.98 11.68
N THR A 137 -2.11 -5.34 11.66
CA THR A 137 -3.28 -5.76 12.44
C THR A 137 -3.78 -7.13 11.99
N LEU A 138 -3.96 -7.35 10.68
CA LEU A 138 -4.39 -8.63 10.15
C LEU A 138 -3.37 -9.74 10.43
N VAL A 139 -2.07 -9.46 10.25
CA VAL A 139 -0.98 -10.39 10.61
C VAL A 139 -1.05 -10.77 12.08
N GLY A 140 -1.19 -9.79 12.98
CA GLY A 140 -1.29 -10.03 14.42
C GLY A 140 -2.47 -10.94 14.78
N LEU A 141 -3.66 -10.64 14.23
CA LEU A 141 -4.86 -11.45 14.44
C LEU A 141 -4.68 -12.90 13.93
N CYS A 142 -4.14 -13.06 12.72
CA CYS A 142 -3.94 -14.39 12.12
C CYS A 142 -2.88 -15.21 12.85
N VAL A 143 -1.75 -14.61 13.23
CA VAL A 143 -0.70 -15.28 14.02
C VAL A 143 -1.25 -15.71 15.38
N GLU A 144 -1.98 -14.85 16.07
CA GLU A 144 -2.61 -15.18 17.36
C GLU A 144 -3.55 -16.39 17.22
N HIS A 145 -4.37 -16.43 16.16
CA HIS A 145 -5.26 -17.56 15.90
C HIS A 145 -4.48 -18.87 15.67
N VAL A 146 -3.43 -18.84 14.83
CA VAL A 146 -2.59 -20.01 14.57
C VAL A 146 -1.89 -20.48 15.84
N LEU A 147 -1.34 -19.57 16.65
CA LEU A 147 -0.72 -19.92 17.93
C LEU A 147 -1.71 -20.57 18.89
N ARG A 148 -2.94 -20.05 18.99
CA ARG A 148 -4.00 -20.67 19.79
C ARG A 148 -4.39 -22.06 19.29
N ALA A 149 -4.51 -22.23 17.98
CA ALA A 149 -4.83 -23.53 17.37
C ALA A 149 -3.72 -24.57 17.65
N ASN A 150 -2.44 -24.15 17.60
CA ASN A 150 -1.30 -25.02 17.88
C ASN A 150 -1.05 -25.25 19.38
N ALA A 151 -1.47 -24.33 20.25
CA ALA A 151 -1.38 -24.48 21.70
C ALA A 151 -2.45 -25.41 22.30
N MET A 152 -3.40 -25.90 21.50
CA MET A 152 -4.36 -26.95 21.87
C MET A 152 -4.03 -28.35 21.29
N PRO A 153 -2.83 -28.93 21.45
CA PRO A 153 -2.52 -30.28 20.96
C PRO A 153 -3.00 -31.37 21.94
N GLY A 154 -4.23 -31.27 22.48
CA GLY A 154 -4.69 -32.11 23.61
C GLY A 154 -5.98 -32.91 23.43
N ALA A 155 -6.75 -32.76 22.34
CA ALA A 155 -8.09 -33.38 22.22
C ALA A 155 -8.28 -34.26 20.97
N LYS A 156 -7.20 -34.79 20.38
CA LYS A 156 -7.26 -35.83 19.35
C LYS A 156 -6.42 -37.05 19.70
N THR A 157 -6.58 -37.56 20.92
CA THR A 157 -6.35 -38.97 21.21
C THR A 157 -7.70 -39.65 21.31
N ARG A 158 -8.39 -39.87 20.17
CA ARG A 158 -9.43 -40.90 20.10
C ARG A 158 -8.71 -42.25 20.11
N ILE A 159 -8.40 -42.67 21.34
CA ILE A 159 -8.49 -44.03 21.85
C ILE A 159 -8.54 -45.10 20.74
N ARG A 160 -7.38 -45.72 20.49
CA ARG A 160 -7.35 -47.14 20.13
C ARG A 160 -7.99 -47.93 21.27
N ARG A 161 -9.16 -48.51 21.04
CA ARG A 161 -9.66 -49.75 21.65
C ARG A 161 -10.37 -50.45 20.49
N GLY A 162 -9.84 -51.54 19.95
CA GLY A 162 -9.60 -52.77 20.69
C GLY A 162 -10.84 -53.62 20.46
#